data_AF-A0AAJ5P3G4-F1
#
_entry.id   AF-A0AAJ5P3G4-F1
#
_cell.length_a   1.000
_cell.length_b   1.000
_cell.length_c   1.000
_cell.angle_alpha   90.00
_cell.angle_beta   90.00
_cell.angle_gamma   90.00
#
_symmetry.space_group_name_H-M   'P 1'
#
loop_
_entity.id
_entity.type
_entity.pdbx_description
1 polymer ?
#
loop_
_entity_poly.entity_id
_entity_poly.type
_entity_poly.pdbx_seq_one_letter_code
_entity_poly.pdbx_strand_id
1 'polypeptide(L)'
;MDNVQLLELLKLKLGIATKLRDKPLEKIIEAVKTELEDNLGVLLDLDSSEDQMFVVDFAAFRYEGGVDMPRHLQWRLHNLQIASKKEVKNVES
;
A
#
# COMPACT_ATOMS: atom_id res chain seq x y z
N MET A 1 -9.92 -7.57 -0.13
CA MET A 1 -9.24 -8.36 0.95
C MET A 1 -9.43 -7.78 2.35
N ASP A 2 -9.40 -8.63 3.38
CA ASP A 2 -9.40 -8.24 4.81
C ASP A 2 -8.00 -7.75 5.25
N ASN A 3 -7.94 -6.78 6.18
CA ASN A 3 -6.70 -6.21 6.72
C ASN A 3 -5.77 -7.28 7.33
N VAL A 4 -6.35 -8.38 7.82
CA VAL A 4 -5.62 -9.54 8.38
C VAL A 4 -4.66 -10.14 7.35
N GLN A 5 -5.07 -10.27 6.08
CA GLN A 5 -4.23 -10.87 5.04
C GLN A 5 -3.05 -9.96 4.65
N LEU A 6 -3.29 -8.64 4.58
CA LEU A 6 -2.22 -7.67 4.32
C LEU A 6 -1.20 -7.65 5.46
N LEU A 7 -1.64 -7.80 6.70
CA LEU A 7 -0.76 -7.90 7.87
C LEU A 7 0.14 -9.14 7.77
N GLU A 8 -0.41 -10.30 7.42
CA GLU A 8 0.37 -11.54 7.23
C GLU A 8 1.43 -11.37 6.13
N LEU A 9 1.06 -10.81 4.98
CA LEU A 9 1.98 -10.54 3.88
C LEU A 9 3.10 -9.56 4.29
N LEU A 10 2.75 -8.49 5.01
CA LEU A 10 3.73 -7.54 5.53
C LEU A 10 4.70 -8.19 6.51
N LYS A 11 4.20 -9.03 7.42
CA LYS A 11 5.03 -9.78 8.37
C LYS A 11 5.97 -10.74 7.67
N LEU A 12 5.50 -11.46 6.64
CA LEU A 12 6.35 -12.32 5.81
C LEU A 12 7.45 -11.51 5.13
N LYS A 13 7.12 -10.35 4.55
CA LYS A 13 8.10 -9.47 3.89
C LYS A 13 9.17 -8.94 4.85
N LEU A 14 8.78 -8.53 6.06
CA LEU A 14 9.69 -8.03 7.09
C LEU A 14 10.43 -9.14 7.85
N GLY A 15 10.10 -10.41 7.64
CA GLY A 15 10.67 -11.54 8.38
C GLY A 15 10.23 -11.60 9.85
N ILE A 16 9.05 -11.06 10.19
CA ILE A 16 8.53 -10.99 11.56
C ILE A 16 7.58 -12.16 11.83
N ALA A 17 8.00 -13.11 12.67
CA ALA A 17 7.14 -14.22 13.10
C ALA A 17 6.32 -13.93 14.37
N THR A 18 6.71 -12.93 15.16
CA THR A 18 6.07 -12.64 16.46
C THR A 18 4.81 -11.79 16.30
N LYS A 19 3.94 -11.78 17.33
CA LYS A 19 2.72 -10.95 17.36
C LYS A 19 2.88 -9.61 18.09
N LEU A 20 4.05 -9.32 18.62
CA LEU A 20 4.29 -8.12 19.44
C LEU A 20 4.15 -6.82 18.66
N ARG A 21 4.37 -6.86 17.34
CA ARG A 21 4.33 -5.69 16.46
C ARG A 21 3.06 -5.59 15.61
N ASP A 22 2.09 -6.48 15.83
CA ASP A 22 0.89 -6.57 14.98
C ASP A 22 0.08 -5.28 15.02
N LYS A 23 -0.21 -4.80 16.23
CA LYS A 23 -0.98 -3.56 16.42
C LYS A 23 -0.32 -2.32 15.76
N PRO A 24 1.00 -2.09 15.90
CA PRO A 24 1.69 -1.06 15.12
C PRO A 24 1.63 -1.27 13.61
N LEU A 25 1.83 -2.50 13.12
CA LEU A 25 1.83 -2.80 11.69
C LEU A 25 0.45 -2.60 11.06
N GLU A 26 -0.62 -2.96 11.76
CA GLU A 26 -2.00 -2.67 11.35
C GLU A 26 -2.22 -1.17 11.18
N LYS A 27 -1.75 -0.36 12.14
CA LYS A 27 -1.85 1.12 12.03
C LYS A 27 -1.05 1.69 10.87
N ILE A 28 0.09 1.10 10.54
CA ILE A 28 0.86 1.51 9.36
C ILE A 28 0.10 1.17 8.07
N ILE A 29 -0.49 -0.02 7.98
CA ILE A 29 -1.30 -0.41 6.81
C ILE A 29 -2.50 0.53 6.64
N GLU A 30 -3.23 0.84 7.72
CA GLU A 30 -4.34 1.79 7.70
C GLU A 30 -3.88 3.17 7.22
N ALA A 31 -2.79 3.70 7.81
CA ALA A 31 -2.25 5.00 7.43
C ALA A 31 -1.81 5.05 5.95
N VAL A 32 -1.22 3.97 5.45
CA VAL A 32 -0.82 3.86 4.03
C VAL A 32 -2.02 3.87 3.10
N LYS A 33 -3.09 3.13 3.42
CA LYS A 33 -4.31 3.13 2.60
C LYS A 33 -4.91 4.53 2.52
N THR A 34 -5.10 5.17 3.67
CA THR A 34 -5.59 6.55 3.77
C THR A 34 -4.70 7.52 3.00
N GLU A 35 -3.38 7.38 3.08
CA GLU A 35 -2.46 8.25 2.32
C GLU A 35 -2.59 8.04 0.81
N LEU A 36 -2.71 6.80 0.36
CA LEU A 36 -2.84 6.48 -1.07
C LEU A 36 -4.16 7.00 -1.64
N GLU A 37 -5.26 6.78 -0.94
CA GLU A 37 -6.61 7.15 -1.40
C GLU A 37 -6.88 8.65 -1.23
N ASP A 38 -6.74 9.18 -0.02
CA ASP A 38 -7.19 10.54 0.30
C ASP A 38 -6.17 11.61 -0.10
N ASN A 39 -4.87 11.33 0.05
CA ASN A 39 -3.83 12.34 -0.20
C ASN A 39 -3.22 12.23 -1.59
N LEU A 40 -3.05 11.02 -2.11
CA LEU A 40 -2.36 10.76 -3.37
C LEU A 40 -3.30 10.45 -4.54
N GLY A 41 -4.61 10.31 -4.28
CA GLY A 41 -5.65 10.13 -5.30
C GLY A 41 -5.51 8.81 -6.07
N VAL A 42 -5.03 7.77 -5.40
CA VAL A 42 -4.97 6.40 -5.93
C VAL A 42 -6.25 5.67 -5.57
N LEU A 43 -6.92 5.09 -6.55
CA LEU A 43 -8.02 4.15 -6.35
C LEU A 43 -7.41 2.77 -6.14
N LEU A 44 -7.52 2.23 -4.94
CA LEU A 44 -7.02 0.90 -4.61
C LEU A 44 -8.10 -0.15 -4.87
N ASP A 45 -7.78 -1.13 -5.71
CA ASP A 45 -8.54 -2.35 -5.84
C ASP A 45 -7.93 -3.44 -4.94
N LEU A 46 -8.49 -3.64 -3.75
CA LEU A 46 -8.03 -4.66 -2.82
C LEU A 46 -8.38 -6.10 -3.22
N ASP A 47 -8.93 -6.32 -4.42
CA ASP A 47 -9.04 -7.63 -5.05
C ASP A 47 -7.91 -7.87 -6.08
N SER A 48 -7.24 -6.81 -6.53
CA SER A 48 -6.02 -6.88 -7.35
C SER A 48 -4.81 -7.27 -6.51
N SER A 49 -4.11 -8.34 -6.93
CA SER A 49 -2.85 -8.74 -6.30
C SER A 49 -1.74 -7.69 -6.44
N GLU A 50 -1.79 -6.85 -7.49
CA GLU A 50 -0.80 -5.80 -7.72
C GLU A 50 -0.90 -4.70 -6.65
N ASP A 51 -2.12 -4.25 -6.38
CA ASP A 51 -2.45 -3.19 -5.41
C ASP A 51 -2.19 -3.67 -3.99
N GLN A 52 -2.59 -4.90 -3.67
CA GLN A 52 -2.30 -5.54 -2.39
C GLN A 52 -0.79 -5.56 -2.11
N MET A 53 0.01 -6.05 -3.07
CA MET A 53 1.46 -6.10 -2.92
C MET A 53 2.08 -4.70 -2.88
N PHE A 54 1.51 -3.72 -3.57
CA PHE A 54 1.97 -2.34 -3.48
C PHE A 54 1.75 -1.75 -2.09
N VAL A 55 0.57 -1.92 -1.50
CA VAL A 55 0.28 -1.49 -0.13
C VAL A 55 1.25 -2.14 0.86
N VAL A 56 1.51 -3.44 0.72
CA VAL A 56 2.47 -4.17 1.56
C VAL A 56 3.89 -3.61 1.42
N ASP A 57 4.35 -3.36 0.19
CA ASP A 57 5.69 -2.82 -0.06
C ASP A 57 5.85 -1.40 0.48
N PHE A 58 4.81 -0.58 0.32
CA PHE A 58 4.79 0.78 0.82
C PHE A 58 4.75 0.83 2.36
N ALA A 59 3.96 -0.04 2.98
CA ALA A 59 3.92 -0.19 4.43
C ALA A 59 5.27 -0.67 5.00
N ALA A 60 5.95 -1.60 4.33
CA ALA A 60 7.29 -2.03 4.72
C ALA A 60 8.29 -0.87 4.66
N PHE A 61 8.28 -0.08 3.59
CA PHE A 61 9.13 1.11 3.47
C PHE A 61 8.87 2.12 4.61
N ARG A 62 7.60 2.39 4.94
CA ARG A 62 7.23 3.28 6.05
C ARG A 62 7.70 2.77 7.40
N TYR A 63 7.63 1.46 7.60
CA TYR A 63 8.08 0.82 8.83
C TYR A 63 9.61 0.84 8.98
N GLU A 64 10.36 0.61 7.89
CA GLU A 64 11.83 0.63 7.90
C GLU A 64 12.40 2.04 8.10
N GLY A 65 11.63 3.09 7.78
CA GLY A 65 11.97 4.47 8.12
C GLY A 65 13.03 5.10 7.21
N GLY A 66 12.97 4.83 5.89
CA GLY A 66 13.88 5.42 4.91
C GLY A 66 13.62 6.90 4.64
N VAL A 67 14.68 7.66 4.33
CA VAL A 67 14.57 9.09 3.96
C VAL A 67 14.02 9.25 2.55
N ASP A 68 14.54 8.46 1.60
CA ASP A 68 14.15 8.51 0.19
C ASP A 68 13.40 7.24 -0.22
N MET A 69 12.25 7.44 -0.85
CA MET A 69 11.48 6.32 -1.41
C MET A 69 12.27 5.63 -2.53
N PRO A 70 12.41 4.29 -2.53
CA PRO A 70 13.09 3.59 -3.61
C PRO A 70 12.45 3.86 -4.98
N ARG A 71 13.28 4.01 -6.02
CA ARG A 71 12.81 4.38 -7.37
C ARG A 71 11.74 3.45 -7.94
N HIS A 72 11.85 2.14 -7.70
CA HIS A 72 10.86 1.17 -8.16
C HIS A 72 9.49 1.40 -7.52
N LEU A 73 9.46 1.84 -6.26
CA LEU A 73 8.23 2.14 -5.53
C LEU A 73 7.62 3.45 -6.01
N GLN A 74 8.46 4.46 -6.29
CA GLN A 74 8.02 5.71 -6.93
C GLN A 74 7.36 5.46 -8.29
N TRP A 75 7.97 4.59 -9.12
CA TRP A 75 7.43 4.26 -10.44
C TRP A 75 6.10 3.52 -10.35
N ARG A 76 5.95 2.58 -9.43
CA ARG A 76 4.68 1.89 -9.20
C ARG A 76 3.58 2.85 -8.72
N LEU A 77 3.91 3.74 -7.79
CA LEU A 77 2.99 4.78 -7.34
C LEU A 77 2.50 5.64 -8.51
N HIS A 78 3.42 6.08 -9.35
CA HIS A 78 3.09 6.87 -10.53
C HIS A 78 2.14 6.12 -11.50
N ASN A 79 2.41 4.84 -11.76
CA ASN A 79 1.55 4.02 -12.61
C ASN A 79 0.14 3.87 -12.01
N LEU A 80 0.03 3.63 -10.71
CA LEU A 80 -1.24 3.53 -10.00
C LEU A 80 -2.03 4.85 -10.08
N GLN A 81 -1.38 6.00 -9.90
CA GLN A 81 -2.02 7.31 -10.05
C GLN A 81 -2.53 7.55 -11.47
N ILE A 82 -1.80 7.11 -12.50
CA ILE A 82 -2.25 7.22 -13.89
C ILE A 82 -3.47 6.32 -14.13
N ALA A 83 -3.42 5.07 -13.67
CA ALA A 83 -4.54 4.12 -13.79
C ALA A 83 -5.81 4.68 -13.12
N SER A 84 -5.66 5.20 -11.90
CA SER A 84 -6.75 5.81 -11.13
C SER A 84 -7.39 7.00 -11.85
N LYS A 85 -6.57 7.89 -12.44
CA LYS A 85 -7.08 9.02 -13.24
C LYS A 85 -7.81 8.60 -14.50
N LYS A 86 -7.41 7.48 -15.11
CA LYS A 86 -8.07 6.94 -16.31
C LYS A 86 -9.46 6.39 -15.97
N GLU A 87 -9.60 5.73 -14.83
CA GLU A 87 -10.88 5.23 -14.32
C GLU A 87 -11.88 6.36 -14.11
N VAL A 88 -11.50 7.44 -13.40
CA VAL A 88 -12.37 8.60 -13.15
C VAL A 88 -12.89 9.22 -14.45
N LYS A 89 -12.02 9.39 -15.45
CA LYS A 89 -12.42 9.97 -16.75
C LYS A 89 -13.45 9.11 -17.51
N ASN A 90 -13.40 7.79 -17.37
CA ASN A 90 -14.36 6.91 -18.02
C ASN A 90 -15.76 6.96 -17.38
N VAL A 91 -15.86 7.37 -16.11
CA VAL A 91 -17.16 7.52 -15.41
C VAL A 91 -17.84 8.85 -15.74
N GLU A 92 -17.06 9.88 -16.07
CA GLU A 92 -17.55 11.22 -16.41
C GLU A 92 -17.88 11.42 -17.91
N SER A 93 -17.74 10.39 -18.76
CA SER A 93 -17.95 10.45 -20.21
C SER A 93 -19.27 9.84 -20.68
#